data_AF-A0A9X0D0C6-F1
#
_entry.id   AF-A0A9X0D0C6-F1
#
_cell.length_a   1.000
_cell.length_b   1.000
_cell.length_c   1.000
_cell.angle_alpha   90.00
_cell.angle_beta   90.00
_cell.angle_gamma   90.00
#
_symmetry.space_group_name_H-M   'P 1'
#
loop_
_entity.id
_entity.type
_entity.pdbx_description
1 polymer ?
#
loop_
_entity_poly.entity_id
_entity_poly.type
_entity_poly.pdbx_seq_one_letter_code
_entity_poly.pdbx_strand_id
1 'polypeptide(L)'
;MRGSHIPKIAIVITDGKQTKSGHYTPLATASKLLKDKGVQIIAIGVGKIRTAVDYTELLDIASANEYVYLTDSFEKLQIPGFARVFRQRVCQARPSVGR
;
A
#
# COMPACT_ATOMS: atom_id res chain seq x y z
N MET A 1 -27.60 -5.41 9.89
CA MET A 1 -26.65 -4.94 8.85
C MET A 1 -25.37 -5.77 8.94
N ARG A 2 -25.06 -6.61 7.94
CA ARG A 2 -23.92 -7.56 7.95
C ARG A 2 -22.68 -6.97 7.24
N GLY A 3 -22.15 -5.86 7.74
CA GLY A 3 -20.98 -5.19 7.14
C GLY A 3 -19.87 -4.78 8.13
N SER A 4 -20.11 -4.88 9.44
CA SER A 4 -19.21 -4.35 10.48
C SER A 4 -17.96 -5.18 10.78
N HIS A 5 -17.70 -6.25 10.00
CA HIS A 5 -16.63 -7.22 10.27
C HIS A 5 -15.91 -7.72 9.01
N ILE A 6 -16.00 -6.98 7.90
CA ILE A 6 -15.28 -7.32 6.66
C ILE A 6 -13.95 -6.54 6.64
N PRO A 7 -12.80 -7.21 6.44
CA PRO A 7 -11.53 -6.53 6.20
C PRO A 7 -11.62 -5.65 4.95
N LYS A 8 -11.14 -4.40 5.05
CA LYS A 8 -11.03 -3.49 3.91
C LYS A 8 -9.56 -3.30 3.59
N ILE A 9 -9.19 -3.53 2.33
CA ILE A 9 -7.78 -3.54 1.91
C ILE A 9 -7.65 -2.70 0.65
N ALA A 10 -6.62 -1.86 0.60
CA ALA A 10 -6.18 -1.19 -0.61
C ALA A 10 -4.75 -1.63 -0.92
N ILE A 11 -4.48 -1.98 -2.18
CA ILE A 11 -3.13 -2.28 -2.66
C ILE A 11 -2.76 -1.18 -3.65
N VAL A 12 -1.69 -0.45 -3.34
CA VAL A 12 -1.13 0.59 -4.21
C VAL A 12 0.14 0.04 -4.82
N ILE A 13 0.22 0.05 -6.16
CA ILE A 13 1.40 -0.34 -6.91
C ILE A 13 1.85 0.89 -7.70
N THR A 14 3.11 1.29 -7.55
CA THR A 14 3.70 2.43 -8.27
C THR A 14 5.11 2.10 -8.71
N ASP A 15 5.51 2.56 -9.89
CA ASP A 15 6.87 2.51 -10.42
C ASP A 15 7.60 3.86 -10.32
N GLY A 16 6.92 4.87 -9.79
CA GLY A 16 7.40 6.24 -9.72
C GLY A 16 7.18 6.91 -8.37
N LYS A 17 7.86 8.04 -8.20
CA LYS A 17 7.62 9.00 -7.12
C LYS A 17 6.38 9.84 -7.42
N GLN A 18 5.74 10.35 -6.39
CA GLN A 18 4.70 11.35 -6.55
C GLN A 18 5.23 12.55 -7.33
N THR A 19 4.49 12.94 -8.36
CA THR A 19 4.77 14.19 -9.08
C THR A 19 4.42 15.37 -8.16
N LYS A 20 5.41 16.24 -7.90
CA LYS A 20 5.27 17.39 -6.99
C LYS A 20 5.30 18.75 -7.72
N SER A 21 5.32 18.75 -9.05
CA SER A 21 5.21 19.98 -9.84
C SER A 21 3.75 20.44 -9.88
N GLY A 22 3.46 21.60 -9.31
CA GLY A 22 2.11 22.18 -9.24
C GLY A 22 1.37 21.82 -7.95
N HIS A 23 0.04 21.87 -7.99
CA HIS A 23 -0.80 21.51 -6.84
C HIS A 23 -0.78 19.99 -6.65
N TYR A 24 -0.34 19.54 -5.47
CA TYR A 24 -0.39 18.13 -5.07
C TYR A 24 -0.88 17.98 -3.64
N THR A 25 -1.44 16.82 -3.32
CA THR A 25 -1.78 16.44 -1.94
C THR A 25 -0.62 15.62 -1.36
N PRO A 26 -0.10 15.94 -0.16
CA PRO A 26 0.87 15.08 0.50
C PRO A 26 0.32 13.65 0.69
N LEU A 27 1.14 12.62 0.43
CA LEU A 27 0.68 11.23 0.48
C LEU A 27 0.14 10.82 1.86
N ALA A 28 0.76 11.32 2.94
CA ALA A 28 0.27 11.11 4.29
C ALA A 28 -1.15 11.67 4.48
N THR A 29 -1.46 12.83 3.86
CA THR A 29 -2.80 13.43 3.88
C THR A 29 -3.77 12.63 3.01
N ALA A 30 -3.37 12.25 1.80
CA ALA A 30 -4.20 11.50 0.86
C ALA A 30 -4.60 10.11 1.41
N SER A 31 -3.66 9.43 2.08
CA SER A 31 -3.89 8.08 2.63
C SER A 31 -4.65 8.09 3.95
N LYS A 32 -4.61 9.21 4.70
CA LYS A 32 -5.18 9.32 6.06
C LYS A 32 -6.64 8.89 6.14
N LEU A 33 -7.50 9.35 5.23
CA LEU A 33 -8.93 9.06 5.33
C LEU A 33 -9.25 7.56 5.18
N LEU A 34 -8.50 6.86 4.34
CA LEU A 34 -8.62 5.41 4.19
C LEU A 34 -8.15 4.70 5.47
N LYS A 35 -6.99 5.11 6.01
CA LYS A 35 -6.45 4.57 7.27
C LYS A 35 -7.44 4.78 8.43
N ASP A 36 -7.99 5.99 8.57
CA ASP A 36 -8.97 6.34 9.60
C ASP A 36 -10.27 5.55 9.48
N LYS A 37 -10.67 5.17 8.26
CA LYS A 37 -11.82 4.30 7.99
C LYS A 37 -11.51 2.80 8.20
N GLY A 38 -10.32 2.45 8.70
CA GLY A 38 -9.91 1.07 8.93
C GLY A 38 -9.62 0.30 7.64
N VAL A 39 -9.19 0.98 6.58
CA VAL A 39 -8.64 0.33 5.38
C VAL A 39 -7.16 0.05 5.61
N GLN A 40 -6.75 -1.21 5.45
CA GLN A 40 -5.36 -1.62 5.46
C GLN A 40 -4.74 -1.35 4.08
N ILE A 41 -3.77 -0.43 4.02
CA ILE A 41 -3.10 -0.04 2.79
C ILE A 41 -1.76 -0.75 2.70
N ILE A 42 -1.56 -1.51 1.62
CA ILE A 42 -0.31 -2.15 1.23
C ILE A 42 0.29 -1.35 0.08
N ALA A 43 1.54 -0.89 0.21
CA ALA A 43 2.23 -0.10 -0.81
C ALA A 43 3.36 -0.92 -1.44
N ILE A 44 3.37 -1.01 -2.76
CA ILE A 44 4.34 -1.78 -3.55
C ILE A 44 5.05 -0.81 -4.51
N GLY A 45 6.35 -0.62 -4.29
CA GLY A 45 7.22 0.11 -5.21
C GLY A 45 7.89 -0.84 -6.20
N VAL A 46 7.82 -0.52 -7.49
CA VAL A 46 8.48 -1.27 -8.57
C VAL A 46 9.62 -0.45 -9.14
N GLY A 47 10.83 -1.01 -9.11
CA GLY A 47 12.05 -0.37 -9.58
C GLY A 47 13.00 0.01 -8.45
N LYS A 48 14.14 0.58 -8.84
CA LYS A 48 15.23 0.91 -7.91
C LYS A 48 14.81 2.00 -6.91
N ILE A 49 15.06 1.73 -5.63
CA ILE A 49 14.88 2.69 -4.53
C ILE A 49 15.71 3.95 -4.80
N ARG A 50 15.17 5.12 -4.45
CA ARG A 50 15.76 6.46 -4.60
C ARG A 50 15.80 6.99 -6.03
N THR A 51 15.96 6.14 -7.05
CA THR A 51 15.98 6.59 -8.45
C THR A 51 14.60 6.52 -9.09
N ALA A 52 13.88 5.39 -8.96
CA ALA A 52 12.55 5.19 -9.53
C ALA A 52 11.45 5.48 -8.49
N VAL A 53 11.59 4.88 -7.31
CA VAL A 53 10.61 5.01 -6.21
C VAL A 53 11.23 5.66 -4.97
N ASP A 54 10.39 6.31 -4.16
CA ASP A 54 10.79 6.88 -2.88
C ASP A 54 10.20 6.05 -1.73
N TYR A 55 11.06 5.52 -0.88
CA TYR A 55 10.65 4.67 0.24
C TYR A 55 9.82 5.44 1.28
N THR A 56 10.13 6.72 1.50
CA THR A 56 9.37 7.56 2.44
C THR A 56 7.96 7.81 1.93
N GLU A 57 7.78 7.98 0.63
CA GLU A 57 6.46 8.10 0.01
C GLU A 57 5.62 6.83 0.15
N LEU A 58 6.25 5.65 0.01
CA LEU A 58 5.57 4.38 0.23
C LEU A 58 5.16 4.20 1.70
N LEU A 59 5.98 4.64 2.66
CA LEU A 59 5.65 4.66 4.09
C LEU A 59 4.47 5.59 4.39
N ASP A 60 4.42 6.77 3.77
CA ASP A 60 3.30 7.71 3.90
C ASP A 60 1.98 7.12 3.38
N ILE A 61 2.04 6.24 2.37
CA ILE A 61 0.87 5.54 1.82
C ILE A 61 0.45 4.37 2.72
N ALA A 62 1.38 3.49 3.07
CA ALA A 62 1.08 2.24 3.77
C ALA A 62 0.48 2.46 5.17
N SER A 63 -0.37 1.54 5.63
CA SER A 63 -0.94 1.62 6.99
C SER A 63 0.07 1.28 8.08
N ALA A 64 1.16 0.57 7.74
CA ALA A 64 2.24 0.21 8.64
C ALA A 64 3.52 -0.11 7.84
N ASN A 65 4.69 -0.04 8.47
CA ASN A 65 5.99 -0.22 7.80
C ASN A 65 6.13 -1.61 7.19
N GLU A 66 5.56 -2.64 7.82
CA GLU A 66 5.56 -4.02 7.33
C GLU A 66 4.66 -4.25 6.10
N TYR A 67 3.90 -3.23 5.68
CA TYR A 67 3.07 -3.24 4.48
C TYR A 67 3.69 -2.46 3.31
N VAL A 68 4.96 -2.07 3.43
CA VAL A 68 5.76 -1.56 2.31
C VAL A 68 6.57 -2.69 1.69
N TYR A 69 6.41 -2.87 0.38
CA TYR A 69 7.13 -3.87 -0.39
C TYR A 69 7.83 -3.23 -1.58
N LEU A 70 8.99 -3.75 -1.90
CA LEU A 70 9.80 -3.28 -3.01
C LEU A 70 10.16 -4.47 -3.90
N THR A 71 10.10 -4.25 -5.19
CA THR A 71 10.53 -5.21 -6.21
C THR A 71 11.30 -4.46 -7.29
N ASP A 72 12.25 -5.12 -7.94
CA ASP A 72 13.02 -4.47 -9.01
C ASP A 72 12.23 -4.39 -10.33
N SER A 73 11.21 -5.23 -10.52
CA SER A 73 10.46 -5.32 -11.77
C SER A 73 9.05 -5.89 -11.58
N PHE A 74 8.20 -5.72 -12.59
CA PHE A 74 6.82 -6.26 -12.59
C PHE A 74 6.79 -7.78 -12.72
N GLU A 75 7.76 -8.39 -13.41
CA GLU A 75 7.87 -9.85 -13.56
C GLU A 75 8.07 -10.52 -12.19
N LYS A 76 8.88 -9.90 -11.32
CA LYS A 76 9.08 -10.39 -9.94
C LYS A 76 7.80 -10.38 -9.11
N LEU A 77 6.81 -9.52 -9.42
CA LEU A 77 5.49 -9.54 -8.77
C LEU A 77 4.72 -10.83 -9.08
N GLN A 78 4.94 -11.40 -10.26
CA GLN A 78 4.25 -12.61 -10.72
C GLN A 78 4.85 -13.89 -10.12
N ILE A 79 6.05 -13.82 -9.53
CA ILE A 79 6.70 -14.97 -8.91
C ILE A 79 5.81 -15.47 -7.75
N PRO A 80 5.40 -16.76 -7.75
CA PRO A 80 4.47 -17.28 -6.76
C PRO A 80 4.90 -17.06 -5.31
N GLY A 81 6.21 -17.07 -5.04
CA GLY A 81 6.79 -16.79 -3.73
C GLY A 81 6.53 -15.36 -3.27
N PHE A 82 6.62 -14.38 -4.18
CA PHE A 82 6.36 -12.97 -3.88
C PHE A 82 4.86 -12.72 -3.73
N ALA A 83 4.05 -13.26 -4.66
CA ALA A 83 2.59 -13.20 -4.58
C ALA A 83 2.02 -13.83 -3.28
N ARG A 84 2.69 -14.87 -2.74
CA ARG A 84 2.29 -15.51 -1.49
C ARG A 84 2.30 -14.55 -0.31
N VAL A 85 3.28 -13.65 -0.24
CA VAL A 85 3.39 -12.68 0.85
C VAL A 85 2.13 -11.79 0.90
N PHE A 86 1.72 -11.24 -0.25
CA PHE A 86 0.51 -10.42 -0.33
C PHE A 86 -0.76 -11.21 -0.06
N ARG A 87 -0.88 -12.41 -0.65
CA ARG A 87 -2.03 -13.29 -0.40
C ARG A 87 -2.21 -13.57 1.09
N GLN A 88 -1.13 -13.86 1.80
CA GLN A 88 -1.18 -14.07 3.25
C GLN A 88 -1.65 -12.82 3.99
N ARG A 89 -1.12 -11.63 3.66
CA ARG A 89 -1.56 -10.36 4.27
C ARG A 89 -3.02 -10.05 4.00
N VAL A 90 -3.50 -10.36 2.79
CA VAL A 90 -4.89 -10.16 2.40
C VAL A 90 -5.82 -11.10 3.16
N CYS A 91 -5.50 -12.40 3.18
CA CYS A 91 -6.34 -13.40 3.85
C CYS A 91 -6.33 -13.30 5.37
N GLN A 92 -5.30 -12.69 5.96
CA GLN A 92 -5.17 -12.49 7.41
C GLN A 92 -5.49 -11.05 7.85
N ALA A 93 -6.01 -10.21 6.93
CA ALA A 93 -6.32 -8.82 7.22
C ALA A 93 -7.35 -8.71 8.35
N ARG A 94 -7.13 -7.75 9.24
CA ARG A 94 -8.01 -7.54 10.40
C ARG A 94 -9.37 -6.99 9.94
N PRO A 95 -10.48 -7.44 10.53
CA PRO A 95 -11.78 -6.85 10.30
C PRO A 95 -11.75 -5.35 10.56
N SER A 96 -12.35 -4.57 9.66
CA SER A 96 -12.48 -3.13 9.89
C SER A 96 -13.58 -2.89 10.92
N VAL A 97 -13.24 -2.29 12.06
CA VAL A 97 -14.23 -1.89 13.06
C VAL A 97 -14.96 -0.67 12.52
N GLY A 98 -16.24 -0.84 12.21
CA GLY A 98 -17.12 0.30 11.94
C GLY A 98 -17.29 1.09 13.24
N ARG A 99 -16.91 2.37 13.24
CA ARG A 99 -17.42 3.32 14.24
C ARG A 99 -18.88 3.62 13.96
#